data_AF-A0A9W5REB9-F1
#
_entry.id   AF-A0A9W5REB9-F1
#
_cell.length_a   1.000
_cell.length_b   1.000
_cell.length_c   1.000
_cell.angle_alpha   90.00
_cell.angle_beta   90.00
_cell.angle_gamma   90.00
#
_symmetry.space_group_name_H-M   'P 1'
#
loop_
_entity.id
_entity.type
_entity.pdbx_description
1 polymer ?
#
loop_
_entity_poly.entity_id
_entity_poly.type
_entity_poly.pdbx_seq_one_letter_code
_entity_poly.pdbx_strand_id
1 'polypeptide(L)'
;MRCFLPLVASELCGDLPVRELVTPSTGATSAEEREWFEYEAAVAASLISLELVRDLEEPTQRRIVVALEGDPVWENVEAILVDGLEAEPLVRRACAARTQEEADEVVEELLDALLEWFDVSERVQLCQALNSHN
;
A
#
# COMPACT_ATOMS: atom_id res chain seq x y z
N MET A 1 11.16 -10.32 10.03
CA MET A 1 9.95 -10.64 9.25
C MET A 1 9.21 -9.35 9.10
N ARG A 2 9.03 -8.92 7.86
CA ARG A 2 8.45 -7.61 7.57
C ARG A 2 6.97 -7.60 7.92
N CYS A 3 6.53 -6.49 8.49
CA CYS A 3 5.14 -6.15 8.66
C CYS A 3 4.81 -5.03 7.67
N PHE A 4 3.53 -4.88 7.33
CA PHE A 4 3.08 -3.95 6.31
C PHE A 4 2.13 -2.92 6.93
N LEU A 5 2.49 -1.65 6.80
CA LEU A 5 1.64 -0.54 7.25
C LEU A 5 0.99 0.10 6.02
N PRO A 6 -0.35 0.04 5.89
CA PRO A 6 -1.06 0.75 4.84
C PRO A 6 -1.04 2.25 5.12
N LEU A 7 -0.70 3.02 4.08
CA LEU A 7 -0.61 4.48 4.11
C LEU A 7 -1.47 5.11 3.02
N VAL A 8 -1.60 6.43 3.09
CA VAL A 8 -2.04 7.30 1.98
C VAL A 8 -0.97 8.33 1.63
N ALA A 9 -1.14 9.03 0.50
CA ALA A 9 -0.11 9.94 -0.02
C ALA A 9 0.18 11.11 0.93
N SER A 10 -0.85 11.64 1.61
CA SER A 10 -0.69 12.71 2.59
C SER A 10 0.14 12.30 3.83
N GLU A 11 0.23 11.01 4.14
CA GLU A 11 0.99 10.47 5.29
C GLU A 11 2.49 10.28 4.98
N LEU A 12 2.89 10.25 3.71
CA LEU A 12 4.25 9.88 3.31
C LEU A 12 5.33 10.88 3.76
N CYS A 13 4.95 12.16 3.91
CA CYS A 13 5.86 13.24 4.30
C CYS A 13 5.97 13.43 5.83
N GLY A 14 5.04 12.88 6.62
CA GLY A 14 4.98 13.05 8.08
C GLY A 14 5.67 11.94 8.86
N ASP A 15 5.39 11.88 10.16
CA ASP A 15 5.65 10.67 10.96
C ASP A 15 4.68 9.56 10.53
N LEU A 16 5.11 8.30 10.64
CA LEU A 16 4.24 7.17 10.34
C LEU A 16 3.01 7.18 11.27
N PRO A 17 1.81 6.93 10.74
CA PRO A 17 0.59 6.92 11.53
C PRO A 17 0.58 5.73 12.50
N VAL A 18 -0.06 5.92 13.65
CA VAL A 18 -0.36 4.83 14.58
C VAL A 18 -1.56 4.05 14.01
N ARG A 19 -1.28 2.95 13.32
CA ARG A 19 -2.28 2.08 12.71
C ARG A 19 -1.84 0.62 12.85
N GLU A 20 -2.81 -0.28 12.83
CA GLU A 20 -2.56 -1.72 12.89
C GLU A 20 -1.67 -2.16 11.72
N LEU A 21 -0.61 -2.91 12.05
CA LEU A 21 0.27 -3.51 11.06
C LEU A 21 -0.35 -4.81 10.55
N VAL A 22 -0.27 -5.02 9.24
CA VAL A 22 -0.59 -6.31 8.63
C VAL A 22 0.64 -7.21 8.75
N THR A 23 0.51 -8.30 9.49
CA THR A 23 1.59 -9.25 9.73
C THR A 23 1.41 -10.51 8.88
N PRO A 24 2.47 -11.03 8.25
CA PRO A 24 2.43 -12.33 7.59
C PRO A 24 1.96 -13.45 8.51
N SER A 25 1.27 -14.44 7.93
CA SER A 25 0.91 -15.67 8.62
C SER A 25 2.15 -16.35 9.22
N THR A 26 2.00 -16.93 10.41
CA THR A 26 3.09 -17.67 11.07
C THR A 26 3.12 -19.13 10.64
N GLY A 27 4.26 -19.81 10.84
CA GLY A 27 4.34 -21.27 10.72
C GLY A 27 4.81 -21.79 9.35
N ALA A 28 5.35 -20.91 8.50
CA ALA A 28 5.99 -21.32 7.26
C ALA A 28 7.13 -22.32 7.53
N THR A 29 7.15 -23.39 6.74
CA THR A 29 8.12 -24.48 6.85
C THR A 29 9.26 -24.36 5.82
N SER A 30 9.08 -23.50 4.82
CA SER A 30 10.07 -23.23 3.76
C SER A 30 10.29 -21.72 3.54
N ALA A 31 11.29 -21.38 2.72
CA ALA A 31 11.52 -19.99 2.31
C ALA A 31 10.42 -19.48 1.35
N GLU A 32 9.99 -20.33 0.42
CA GLU A 32 8.90 -20.04 -0.53
C GLU A 32 7.58 -19.75 0.20
N GLU A 33 7.23 -20.54 1.23
CA GLU A 33 6.03 -20.28 2.04
C GLU A 33 6.12 -18.95 2.81
N ARG A 34 7.32 -18.57 3.28
CA ARG A 34 7.51 -17.26 3.92
C ARG A 34 7.30 -16.12 2.94
N GLU A 35 7.86 -16.24 1.73
CA GLU A 35 7.67 -15.25 0.66
C GLU A 35 6.19 -15.13 0.28
N TRP A 36 5.47 -16.25 0.19
CA TRP A 36 4.03 -16.26 -0.05
C TRP A 36 3.25 -15.53 1.05
N PHE A 37 3.53 -15.82 2.33
CA PHE A 37 2.86 -15.14 3.44
C PHE A 37 3.18 -13.65 3.51
N GLU A 38 4.41 -13.25 3.16
CA GLU A 38 4.76 -11.84 3.04
C GLU A 38 4.00 -11.17 1.89
N TYR A 39 3.88 -11.85 0.74
CA TYR A 39 3.09 -11.36 -0.39
C TYR A 39 1.60 -11.19 -0.02
N GLU A 40 0.98 -12.18 0.61
CA GLU A 40 -0.42 -12.10 1.05
C GLU A 40 -0.66 -10.93 2.01
N ALA A 41 0.27 -10.71 2.95
CA ALA A 41 0.20 -9.59 3.88
C ALA A 41 0.36 -8.23 3.16
N ALA A 42 1.26 -8.13 2.17
CA ALA A 42 1.42 -6.93 1.35
C ALA A 42 0.16 -6.63 0.54
N VAL A 43 -0.45 -7.65 -0.06
CA VAL A 43 -1.73 -7.54 -0.80
C VAL A 43 -2.84 -7.07 0.14
N ALA A 44 -3.00 -7.69 1.31
CA ALA A 44 -3.99 -7.28 2.29
C ALA A 44 -3.80 -5.83 2.75
N ALA A 45 -2.56 -5.41 3.02
CA ALA A 45 -2.25 -4.02 3.34
C ALA A 45 -2.59 -3.07 2.17
N SER A 46 -2.36 -3.48 0.92
CA SER A 46 -2.72 -2.65 -0.24
C SER A 46 -4.23 -2.41 -0.34
N LEU A 47 -5.05 -3.41 0.01
CA LEU A 47 -6.51 -3.27 0.03
C LEU A 47 -6.97 -2.35 1.16
N ILE A 48 -6.34 -2.43 2.33
CA ILE A 48 -6.61 -1.47 3.41
C ILE A 48 -6.20 -0.04 3.00
N SER A 49 -5.07 0.11 2.29
CA SER A 49 -4.67 1.40 1.72
C SER A 49 -5.72 1.95 0.73
N LEU A 50 -6.30 1.09 -0.12
CA LEU A 50 -7.40 1.48 -1.01
C LEU A 50 -8.63 1.99 -0.24
N GLU A 51 -9.00 1.31 0.84
CA GLU A 51 -10.09 1.77 1.73
C GLU A 51 -9.75 3.13 2.35
N LEU A 52 -8.52 3.34 2.80
CA LEU A 52 -8.07 4.62 3.35
C LEU A 52 -8.11 5.74 2.30
N VAL A 53 -7.64 5.49 1.08
CA VAL A 53 -7.71 6.45 -0.04
C VAL A 53 -9.15 6.88 -0.29
N ARG A 54 -10.10 5.94 -0.26
CA ARG A 54 -11.54 6.23 -0.40
C ARG A 54 -12.05 7.04 0.78
N ASP A 55 -11.85 6.56 2.00
CA ASP A 55 -12.49 7.07 3.21
C ASP A 55 -11.94 8.45 3.63
N LEU A 56 -10.67 8.73 3.31
CA LEU A 56 -10.02 10.03 3.54
C LEU A 56 -10.16 10.99 2.34
N GLU A 57 -10.83 10.58 1.27
CA GLU A 57 -11.01 11.35 0.03
C GLU A 57 -9.67 11.88 -0.51
N GLU A 58 -8.63 11.04 -0.50
CA GLU A 58 -7.28 11.43 -0.85
C GLU A 58 -7.20 11.90 -2.32
N PRO A 59 -6.59 13.06 -2.61
CA PRO A 59 -6.49 13.55 -3.98
C PRO A 59 -5.65 12.62 -4.86
N THR A 60 -4.57 12.05 -4.28
CA THR A 60 -3.71 11.09 -4.96
C THR A 60 -4.34 9.71 -4.87
N GLN A 61 -4.88 9.25 -5.99
CA GLN A 61 -5.60 7.98 -6.10
C GLN A 61 -4.62 6.82 -6.32
N ARG A 62 -3.79 6.51 -5.31
CA ARG A 62 -2.80 5.41 -5.34
C ARG A 62 -2.74 4.70 -4.01
N ARG A 63 -2.64 3.37 -4.03
CA ARG A 63 -2.30 2.58 -2.84
C ARG A 63 -0.85 2.78 -2.49
N ILE A 64 -0.58 2.90 -1.19
CA ILE A 64 0.74 3.04 -0.60
C ILE A 64 0.82 2.09 0.58
N VAL A 65 1.87 1.27 0.61
CA VAL A 65 2.18 0.38 1.73
C VAL A 65 3.65 0.57 2.07
N VAL A 66 3.99 0.58 3.35
CA VAL A 66 5.40 0.50 3.77
C VAL A 66 5.67 -0.85 4.42
N ALA A 67 6.75 -1.49 4.00
CA ALA A 67 7.26 -2.71 4.63
C ALA A 67 8.31 -2.32 5.67
N LEU A 68 8.17 -2.82 6.90
CA LEU A 68 9.03 -2.45 8.02
C LEU A 68 9.31 -3.62 8.97
N GLU A 69 10.41 -3.53 9.71
CA GLU A 69 10.75 -4.48 10.77
C GLU A 69 10.77 -3.80 12.15
N GLY A 70 9.77 -4.10 12.99
CA GLY A 70 9.67 -3.56 14.35
C GLY A 70 8.60 -2.47 14.47
N ASP A 71 8.92 -1.42 15.23
CA ASP A 71 7.99 -0.31 15.48
C ASP A 71 7.79 0.53 14.21
N PRO A 72 6.59 1.14 14.01
CA PRO A 72 6.29 1.95 12.83
C PRO A 72 6.97 3.33 12.90
N VAL A 73 8.28 3.33 12.69
CA VAL A 73 9.13 4.51 12.52
C VAL A 73 9.92 4.38 11.22
N TRP A 74 10.27 5.50 10.58
CA TRP A 74 10.90 5.50 9.27
C TRP A 74 12.26 4.77 9.24
N GLU A 75 12.98 4.76 10.37
CA GLU A 75 14.24 4.04 10.53
C GLU A 75 14.12 2.53 10.38
N ASN A 76 12.91 1.99 10.60
CA ASN A 76 12.60 0.57 10.49
C ASN A 76 11.99 0.20 9.13
N VAL A 77 11.74 1.18 8.25
CA VAL A 77 11.16 0.94 6.93
C VAL A 77 12.22 0.40 5.97
N GLU A 78 11.92 -0.74 5.36
CA GLU A 78 12.80 -1.40 4.40
C GLU A 78 12.41 -1.10 2.95
N ALA A 79 11.13 -0.86 2.68
CA ALA A 79 10.63 -0.53 1.35
C ALA A 79 9.31 0.25 1.40
N ILE A 80 9.08 1.03 0.36
CA ILE A 80 7.80 1.71 0.09
C ILE A 80 7.24 1.09 -1.19
N LEU A 81 6.02 0.57 -1.11
CA LEU A 81 5.30 -0.02 -2.23
C LEU A 81 4.20 0.94 -2.67
N VAL A 82 4.18 1.34 -3.93
CA VAL A 82 3.23 2.33 -4.45
C VAL A 82 2.67 1.87 -5.79
N ASP A 83 1.38 2.12 -6.02
CA ASP A 83 0.78 1.94 -7.35
C ASP A 83 1.55 2.72 -8.43
N GLY A 84 1.74 2.09 -9.59
CA GLY A 84 2.22 2.77 -10.79
C GLY A 84 1.23 3.84 -11.29
N LEU A 85 1.65 4.68 -12.22
CA LEU A 85 0.80 5.75 -12.77
C LEU A 85 -0.47 5.20 -13.44
N GLU A 86 -0.36 4.01 -14.04
CA GLU A 86 -1.43 3.29 -14.74
C GLU A 86 -2.54 2.77 -13.82
N ALA A 87 -2.26 2.60 -12.52
CA ALA A 87 -3.23 2.09 -11.55
C ALA A 87 -4.17 3.20 -11.03
N GLU A 88 -3.81 4.47 -11.19
CA GLU A 88 -4.60 5.60 -10.68
C GLU A 88 -6.06 5.65 -11.18
N PRO A 89 -6.37 5.39 -12.47
CA PRO A 89 -7.75 5.28 -12.94
C PRO A 89 -8.52 4.10 -12.32
N LEU A 90 -7.84 3.00 -11.99
CA LEU A 90 -8.44 1.82 -11.35
C LEU A 90 -8.77 2.11 -9.89
N VAL A 91 -7.84 2.70 -9.14
CA VAL A 91 -8.08 3.14 -7.76
C VAL A 91 -9.26 4.10 -7.71
N ARG A 92 -9.29 5.10 -8.59
CA ARG A 92 -10.42 6.05 -8.69
C ARG A 92 -11.75 5.37 -8.98
N ARG A 93 -11.77 4.37 -9.88
CA ARG A 93 -12.97 3.56 -10.17
C ARG A 93 -13.41 2.76 -8.95
N ALA A 94 -12.48 2.11 -8.26
CA ALA A 94 -12.78 1.31 -7.06
C ALA A 94 -13.33 2.19 -5.93
N CYS A 95 -12.74 3.37 -5.68
CA CYS A 95 -13.24 4.32 -4.68
C CYS A 95 -14.64 4.87 -5.03
N ALA A 96 -14.96 4.98 -6.32
CA ALA A 96 -16.26 5.46 -6.81
C ALA A 96 -17.32 4.35 -6.96
N ALA A 97 -16.96 3.08 -6.77
CA ALA A 97 -17.87 1.95 -6.89
C ALA A 97 -19.03 2.08 -5.89
N ARG A 98 -20.25 1.83 -6.36
CA ARG A 98 -21.48 1.97 -5.54
C ARG A 98 -22.09 0.64 -5.14
N THR A 99 -21.61 -0.44 -5.74
CA THR A 99 -21.98 -1.82 -5.40
C THR A 99 -20.74 -2.63 -5.10
N GLN A 100 -20.93 -3.75 -4.38
CA GLN A 100 -19.86 -4.69 -4.11
C GLN A 100 -19.36 -5.35 -5.41
N GLU A 101 -20.26 -5.68 -6.33
CA GLU A 101 -19.90 -6.25 -7.65
C GLU A 101 -19.00 -5.31 -8.45
N GLU A 102 -19.33 -4.01 -8.50
CA GLU A 102 -18.49 -2.99 -9.15
C GLU A 102 -17.11 -2.88 -8.48
N ALA A 103 -17.05 -2.98 -7.15
CA ALA A 103 -15.80 -2.90 -6.41
C ALA A 103 -14.92 -4.14 -6.67
N ASP A 104 -15.51 -5.33 -6.60
CA ASP A 104 -14.81 -6.60 -6.77
C ASP A 104 -14.19 -6.73 -8.17
N GLU A 105 -14.92 -6.35 -9.23
CA GLU A 105 -14.40 -6.35 -10.61
C GLU A 105 -13.16 -5.45 -10.77
N VAL A 106 -13.21 -4.23 -10.21
CA VAL A 106 -12.09 -3.29 -10.32
C VAL A 106 -10.93 -3.71 -9.44
N VAL A 107 -11.19 -4.29 -8.26
CA VAL A 107 -10.15 -4.80 -7.38
C VAL A 107 -9.41 -5.96 -8.04
N GLU A 108 -10.09 -6.85 -8.76
CA GLU A 108 -9.45 -7.90 -9.56
C GLU A 108 -8.48 -7.30 -10.59
N GLU A 109 -8.94 -6.32 -11.39
CA GLU A 109 -8.07 -5.58 -12.33
C GLU A 109 -6.87 -4.91 -11.62
N LEU A 110 -7.09 -4.36 -10.43
CA LEU A 110 -6.08 -3.64 -9.66
C LEU A 110 -5.04 -4.57 -9.03
N LEU A 111 -5.38 -5.82 -8.72
CA LEU A 111 -4.43 -6.82 -8.21
C LEU A 111 -3.46 -7.31 -9.29
N ASP A 112 -3.84 -7.22 -10.57
CA ASP A 112 -2.93 -7.45 -11.70
C ASP A 112 -1.93 -6.28 -11.90
N ALA A 113 -2.29 -5.09 -11.44
CA ALA A 113 -1.41 -3.92 -11.41
C ALA A 113 -0.50 -3.96 -10.17
N LEU A 114 0.68 -4.56 -10.34
CA LEU A 114 1.67 -4.71 -9.27
C LEU A 114 2.13 -3.36 -8.71
N LEU A 115 2.33 -3.30 -7.40
CA LEU A 115 2.96 -2.15 -6.74
C LEU A 115 4.43 -2.05 -7.17
N GLU A 116 4.88 -0.84 -7.47
CA GLU A 116 6.28 -0.49 -7.68
C GLU A 116 7.01 -0.40 -6.33
N TRP A 117 8.29 -0.78 -6.33
CA TRP A 117 9.12 -0.88 -5.12
C TRP A 117 10.12 0.26 -5.10
N PHE A 118 10.10 1.04 -4.02
CA PHE A 118 11.01 2.16 -3.78
C PHE A 118 11.82 1.93 -2.50
N ASP A 119 13.08 2.36 -2.53
CA ASP A 119 13.91 2.41 -1.33
C ASP A 119 13.45 3.55 -0.40
N VAL A 120 13.62 3.37 0.92
CA VAL A 120 13.23 4.40 1.90
C VAL A 120 13.96 5.73 1.68
N SER A 121 15.18 5.72 1.11
CA SER A 121 15.91 6.94 0.76
C SER A 121 15.24 7.77 -0.33
N GLU A 122 14.34 7.16 -1.12
CA GLU A 122 13.57 7.83 -2.18
C GLU A 122 12.29 8.50 -1.66
N ARG A 123 11.96 8.32 -0.38
CA ARG A 123 10.71 8.82 0.24
C ARG A 123 10.45 10.30 -0.04
N VAL A 124 11.48 11.14 0.06
CA VAL A 124 11.32 12.59 -0.12
C VAL A 124 10.96 12.92 -1.58
N GLN A 125 11.63 12.31 -2.55
CA GLN A 125 11.31 12.50 -3.97
C GLN A 125 9.92 11.92 -4.29
N LEU A 126 9.60 10.75 -3.74
CA LEU A 126 8.31 10.09 -3.93
C LEU A 126 7.16 10.94 -3.36
N CYS A 127 7.32 11.50 -2.15
CA CYS A 127 6.33 12.40 -1.58
C CYS A 127 6.12 13.66 -2.43
N GLN A 128 7.20 14.23 -2.99
CA GLN A 128 7.09 15.36 -3.91
C GLN A 128 6.36 14.96 -5.19
N ALA A 129 6.71 13.83 -5.80
CA ALA A 129 6.09 13.37 -7.04
C ALA A 129 4.58 13.11 -6.86
N LEU A 130 4.20 12.43 -5.78
CA LEU A 130 2.80 12.09 -5.49
C LEU A 130 1.92 13.30 -5.18
N ASN A 131 2.51 14.37 -4.62
CA ASN A 131 1.79 15.60 -4.25
C ASN A 131 1.89 16.71 -5.31
N SER A 132 2.75 16.59 -6.32
CA SER A 132 2.91 17.58 -7.41
C SER A 132 1.84 17.48 -8.49
N HIS A 133 0.98 16.46 -8.43
CA HIS A 133 -0.09 16.21 -9.41
C HIS A 133 -1.46 16.81 -9.04
N ASN A 134 -1.50 17.74 -8.06
CA ASN A 134 -2.67 18.55 -7.75
C ASN A 134 -2.73 19.84 -8.59
#